data_AF-A0A6J0KK46-F1
#
_entry.id   AF-A0A6J0KK46-F1
#
_cell.length_a   1.000
_cell.length_b   1.000
_cell.length_c   1.000
_cell.angle_alpha   90.00
_cell.angle_beta   90.00
_cell.angle_gamma   90.00
#
_symmetry.space_group_name_H-M   'P 1'
#
loop_
_entity.id
_entity.type
_entity.pdbx_description
1 polymer ?
#
loop_
_entity_poly.entity_id
_entity_poly.type
_entity_poly.pdbx_seq_one_letter_code
_entity_poly.pdbx_strand_id
1 'polypeptide(L)'
;MSIKLSHEIDNNPEPEDAGTIRVTTTIFGEDDDNSTFTTLSLAKDFIDEENDECKSKEDLNYFLMDAGINDDLIFDAIIKLILYVDEVTCPTSNEYSPGCALKVRLDLVPDYLELNVKINELSAPSVTKNSTRL
;
A
#
# COMPACT_ATOMS: atom_id res chain seq x y z
N MET A 1 11.56 -0.45 -9.67
CA MET A 1 10.91 -0.59 -8.35
C MET A 1 9.44 -0.83 -8.61
N SER A 2 8.87 -1.84 -7.97
CA SER A 2 7.47 -2.24 -8.10
C SER A 2 6.62 -1.59 -7.00
N ILE A 3 5.45 -1.08 -7.37
CA ILE A 3 4.46 -0.50 -6.47
C ILE A 3 3.43 -1.58 -6.12
N LYS A 4 3.24 -1.86 -4.83
CA LYS A 4 2.26 -2.82 -4.33
C LYS A 4 1.29 -2.12 -3.40
N LEU A 5 0.00 -2.34 -3.64
CA LEU A 5 -1.09 -1.77 -2.88
C LEU A 5 -1.93 -2.88 -2.27
N SER A 6 -2.30 -2.70 -1.01
CA SER A 6 -3.25 -3.57 -0.32
C SER A 6 -4.03 -2.76 0.71
N HIS A 7 -5.16 -3.27 1.15
CA HIS A 7 -5.97 -2.60 2.16
C HIS A 7 -6.60 -3.56 3.16
N GLU A 8 -7.06 -2.98 4.26
CA GLU A 8 -7.92 -3.58 5.27
C GLU A 8 -9.02 -2.57 5.60
N ILE A 9 -10.27 -3.04 5.65
CA ILE A 9 -11.42 -2.24 6.06
C ILE A 9 -11.77 -2.61 7.50
N ASP A 10 -11.68 -1.63 8.40
CA ASP A 10 -12.20 -1.76 9.74
C ASP A 10 -13.68 -1.36 9.74
N ASN A 11 -14.55 -2.34 9.95
CA ASN A 11 -16.00 -2.16 9.96
C ASN A 11 -16.54 -1.74 11.34
N ASN A 12 -15.69 -1.69 12.37
CA ASN A 12 -16.06 -1.23 13.70
C ASN A 12 -14.94 -0.36 14.29
N PRO A 13 -14.59 0.75 13.62
CA PRO A 13 -13.53 1.64 14.08
C PRO A 13 -13.97 2.42 15.32
N GLU A 14 -13.00 3.05 16.00
CA GLU A 14 -13.34 4.08 16.99
C GLU A 14 -14.09 5.25 16.30
N PRO A 15 -15.01 5.95 17.00
CA PRO A 15 -15.81 7.01 16.39
C PRO A 15 -15.01 8.10 15.67
N GLU A 16 -13.82 8.42 16.18
CA GLU A 16 -12.86 9.37 15.59
C GLU A 16 -12.19 8.88 14.30
N ASP A 17 -12.12 7.57 14.10
CA ASP A 17 -11.46 6.93 12.95
C ASP A 17 -12.44 6.63 11.80
N ALA A 18 -13.76 6.72 12.04
CA ALA A 18 -14.77 6.48 11.02
C ALA A 18 -14.63 7.47 9.83
N GLY A 19 -14.60 6.93 8.61
CA GLY A 19 -14.43 7.69 7.37
C GLY A 19 -12.99 8.16 7.10
N THR A 20 -12.03 7.74 7.93
CA THR A 20 -10.62 8.04 7.72
C THR A 20 -9.93 7.01 6.84
N ILE A 21 -8.84 7.45 6.21
CA ILE A 21 -7.86 6.60 5.58
C ILE A 21 -6.51 6.74 6.29
N ARG A 22 -5.94 5.61 6.69
CA ARG A 22 -4.56 5.50 7.18
C ARG A 22 -3.70 4.87 6.09
N VAL A 23 -2.78 5.65 5.53
CA VAL A 23 -1.79 5.14 4.56
C VAL A 23 -0.51 4.82 5.30
N THR A 24 -0.05 3.57 5.17
CA THR A 24 1.27 3.13 5.63
C THR A 24 2.14 2.84 4.40
N THR A 25 3.21 3.61 4.23
CA THR A 25 4.14 3.46 3.12
C THR A 25 5.41 2.78 3.59
N THR A 26 5.85 1.74 2.91
CA THR A 26 7.11 1.04 3.18
C THR A 26 8.01 1.07 1.94
N ILE A 27 9.22 1.59 2.10
CA ILE A 27 10.28 1.48 1.09
C ILE A 27 11.21 0.36 1.54
N PHE A 28 11.31 -0.68 0.72
CA PHE A 28 12.17 -1.82 1.03
C PHE A 28 13.61 -1.53 0.61
N GLY A 29 14.54 -1.71 1.54
CA GLY A 29 15.99 -1.53 1.33
C GLY A 29 16.76 -2.85 1.19
N GLU A 30 18.07 -2.75 0.97
CA GLU A 30 18.98 -3.88 1.19
C GLU A 30 19.16 -4.11 2.71
N ASP A 31 19.44 -5.35 3.12
CA ASP A 31 19.79 -5.72 4.50
C ASP A 31 18.87 -5.19 5.62
N ASP A 32 17.54 -5.25 5.39
CA ASP A 32 16.48 -4.85 6.34
C ASP A 32 16.41 -3.33 6.67
N ASP A 33 17.08 -2.47 5.88
CA ASP A 33 16.99 -1.00 6.00
C ASP A 33 15.68 -0.46 5.38
N ASN A 34 14.54 -0.95 5.89
CA ASN A 34 13.22 -0.51 5.44
C ASN A 34 12.90 0.86 6.04
N SER A 35 12.40 1.77 5.20
CA SER A 35 11.87 3.06 5.64
C SER A 35 10.35 3.02 5.65
N THR A 36 9.73 3.37 6.77
CA THR A 36 8.27 3.37 6.92
C THR A 36 7.76 4.76 7.27
N PHE A 37 6.67 5.15 6.63
CA PHE A 37 5.92 6.36 6.90
C PHE A 37 4.45 6.03 7.10
N THR A 38 3.75 6.79 7.95
CA THR A 38 2.31 6.63 8.14
C THR A 38 1.65 7.98 8.24
N THR A 39 0.56 8.15 7.51
CA THR A 39 -0.27 9.36 7.57
C THR A 39 -1.75 8.99 7.66
N LEU A 40 -2.56 9.94 8.13
CA LEU A 40 -3.99 9.78 8.38
C LEU A 40 -4.74 11.02 7.87
N SER A 41 -5.79 10.80 7.09
CA SER A 41 -6.68 11.86 6.61
C SER A 41 -8.12 11.36 6.47
N LEU A 42 -9.07 12.24 6.16
CA LEU A 42 -10.38 11.79 5.68
C LEU A 42 -10.23 11.19 4.27
N ALA A 43 -10.97 10.13 3.97
CA ALA A 43 -10.92 9.48 2.66
C ALA A 43 -11.25 10.46 1.52
N LYS A 44 -12.30 11.27 1.71
CA LYS A 44 -12.71 12.30 0.74
C LYS A 44 -11.60 13.33 0.47
N ASP A 45 -10.89 13.76 1.50
CA ASP A 45 -9.87 14.80 1.40
C ASP A 45 -8.59 14.24 0.75
N PHE A 46 -8.37 12.93 0.87
CA PHE A 46 -7.27 12.22 0.23
C PHE A 46 -7.48 12.07 -1.28
N ILE A 47 -8.67 11.62 -1.70
CA ILE A 47 -8.99 11.34 -3.11
C ILE A 47 -9.14 12.62 -3.93
N ASP A 48 -9.65 13.70 -3.32
CA ASP A 48 -9.90 14.96 -4.00
C ASP A 48 -8.60 15.52 -4.61
N GLU A 49 -8.51 15.46 -5.94
CA GLU A 49 -7.37 15.95 -6.73
C GLU A 49 -7.26 17.48 -6.70
N GLU A 50 -8.38 18.20 -6.50
CA GLU A 50 -8.39 19.66 -6.37
C GLU A 50 -7.98 20.11 -4.95
N ASN A 51 -7.90 19.17 -4.01
CA ASN A 51 -7.46 19.42 -2.65
C ASN A 51 -5.92 19.32 -2.53
N ASP A 52 -5.26 20.36 -3.01
CA ASP A 52 -3.81 20.57 -2.85
C ASP A 52 -3.41 20.75 -1.37
N GLU A 53 -4.37 21.02 -0.47
CA GLU A 53 -4.13 21.23 0.97
C GLU A 53 -4.11 19.93 1.78
N CYS A 54 -4.31 18.77 1.14
CA CYS A 54 -4.24 17.48 1.83
C CYS A 54 -2.81 17.19 2.28
N LYS A 55 -2.48 17.62 3.50
CA LYS A 55 -1.15 17.45 4.12
C LYS A 55 -0.64 16.01 4.07
N SER A 56 -1.52 15.02 4.17
CA SER A 56 -1.13 13.62 4.08
C SER A 56 -0.49 13.24 2.74
N LYS A 57 -0.96 13.82 1.63
CA LYS A 57 -0.36 13.61 0.30
C LYS A 57 0.98 14.35 0.19
N GLU A 58 1.03 15.59 0.68
CA GLU A 58 2.24 16.40 0.68
C GLU A 58 3.35 15.77 1.53
N ASP A 59 3.04 15.35 2.76
CA ASP A 59 3.98 14.67 3.66
C ASP A 59 4.48 13.35 3.08
N LEU A 60 3.60 12.58 2.42
CA LEU A 60 3.99 11.36 1.72
C LEU A 60 4.96 11.68 0.57
N ASN A 61 4.68 12.73 -0.21
CA ASN A 61 5.57 13.16 -1.28
C ASN A 61 6.96 13.53 -0.76
N TYR A 62 7.04 14.35 0.31
CA TYR A 62 8.33 14.70 0.91
C TYR A 62 9.06 13.48 1.48
N PHE A 63 8.36 12.56 2.14
CA PHE A 63 8.97 11.32 2.63
C PHE A 63 9.61 10.50 1.50
N LEU A 64 8.93 10.37 0.36
CA LEU A 64 9.46 9.66 -0.81
C LEU A 64 10.66 10.38 -1.45
N MET A 65 10.61 11.71 -1.52
CA MET A 65 11.71 12.54 -2.02
C MET A 65 12.96 12.43 -1.11
N ASP A 66 12.77 12.51 0.21
CA ASP A 66 13.85 12.40 1.20
C ASP A 66 14.50 11.00 1.17
N ALA A 67 13.73 9.97 0.81
CA ALA A 67 14.24 8.62 0.56
C ALA A 67 14.96 8.45 -0.79
N GLY A 68 15.07 9.52 -1.59
CA GLY A 68 15.78 9.52 -2.88
C GLY A 68 15.03 8.81 -4.00
N ILE A 69 13.71 8.62 -3.88
CA ILE A 69 12.88 8.08 -4.96
C ILE A 69 12.77 9.12 -6.08
N ASN A 70 12.84 8.66 -7.33
CA ASN A 70 12.74 9.54 -8.49
C ASN A 70 11.32 10.10 -8.65
N ASP A 71 11.20 11.39 -9.01
CA ASP A 71 9.94 12.11 -9.20
C ASP A 71 8.91 11.37 -10.07
N ASP A 72 9.31 10.71 -11.17
CA ASP A 72 8.41 9.95 -12.04
C ASP A 72 7.77 8.76 -11.30
N LEU A 73 8.55 8.08 -10.44
CA LEU A 73 8.07 6.96 -9.62
C LEU A 73 7.21 7.47 -8.45
N ILE A 74 7.55 8.61 -7.88
CA ILE A 74 6.74 9.26 -6.83
C ILE A 74 5.36 9.60 -7.39
N PHE A 75 5.31 10.25 -8.55
CA PHE A 75 4.08 10.59 -9.23
C PHE A 75 3.23 9.34 -9.54
N ASP A 76 3.84 8.30 -10.12
CA ASP A 76 3.15 7.04 -10.41
C ASP A 76 2.61 6.35 -9.15
N ALA A 77 3.40 6.33 -8.05
CA ALA A 77 2.98 5.74 -6.77
C ALA A 77 1.80 6.49 -6.13
N ILE A 78 1.86 7.83 -6.11
CA ILE A 78 0.80 8.66 -5.53
C ILE A 78 -0.50 8.54 -6.35
N ILE A 79 -0.42 8.62 -7.68
CA ILE A 79 -1.61 8.48 -8.54
C ILE A 79 -2.23 7.08 -8.39
N LYS A 80 -1.42 6.01 -8.41
CA LYS A 80 -1.94 4.65 -8.19
C LYS A 80 -2.59 4.50 -6.82
N LEU A 81 -2.02 5.10 -5.78
CA LEU A 81 -2.60 5.10 -4.45
C LEU A 81 -3.95 5.83 -4.41
N ILE A 82 -4.06 7.01 -5.02
CA ILE A 82 -5.31 7.77 -5.10
C ILE A 82 -6.41 6.97 -5.81
N LEU A 83 -6.11 6.44 -7.00
CA LEU A 83 -7.06 5.65 -7.79
C LEU A 83 -7.51 4.39 -7.04
N TYR A 84 -6.59 3.73 -6.33
CA TYR A 84 -6.89 2.55 -5.54
C TYR A 84 -7.83 2.87 -4.37
N VAL A 85 -7.61 4.00 -3.70
CA VAL A 85 -8.47 4.46 -2.60
C VAL A 85 -9.85 4.84 -3.12
N ASP A 86 -9.93 5.53 -4.26
CA ASP A 86 -11.20 5.85 -4.92
C ASP A 86 -11.98 4.59 -5.27
N GLU A 87 -11.32 3.58 -5.85
CA GLU A 87 -11.95 2.30 -6.19
C GLU A 87 -12.51 1.58 -4.95
N VAL A 88 -11.72 1.49 -3.88
CA VAL A 88 -12.15 0.80 -2.64
C VAL A 88 -13.30 1.53 -1.96
N THR A 89 -13.28 2.86 -1.96
CA THR A 89 -14.29 3.70 -1.27
C THR A 89 -15.48 4.06 -2.16
N CYS A 90 -15.47 3.65 -3.43
CA CYS A 90 -16.53 3.93 -4.38
C CYS A 90 -17.88 3.42 -3.84
N PRO A 91 -18.99 4.19 -3.94
CA PRO A 91 -20.30 3.76 -3.45
C PRO A 91 -20.86 2.48 -4.09
N THR A 92 -20.28 2.05 -5.22
CA THR A 92 -20.61 0.77 -5.87
C THR A 92 -19.86 -0.42 -5.27
N SER A 93 -18.83 -0.18 -4.44
CA SER A 93 -18.19 -1.18 -3.61
C SER A 93 -19.14 -1.60 -2.50
N ASN A 94 -19.33 -2.92 -2.33
CA ASN A 94 -20.16 -3.45 -1.25
C ASN A 94 -19.38 -3.61 0.07
N GLU A 95 -18.06 -3.40 0.04
CA GLU A 95 -17.15 -3.72 1.15
C GLU A 95 -16.89 -2.51 2.05
N TYR A 96 -16.92 -1.30 1.50
CA TYR A 96 -16.68 -0.07 2.24
C TYR A 96 -17.98 0.70 2.49
N SER A 97 -18.06 1.31 3.67
CA SER A 97 -19.09 2.31 3.98
C SER A 97 -18.45 3.52 4.65
N PRO A 98 -19.07 4.72 4.62
CA PRO A 98 -18.54 5.90 5.30
C PRO A 98 -18.36 5.75 6.82
N GLY A 99 -18.96 4.73 7.44
CA GLY A 99 -18.76 4.41 8.85
C GLY A 99 -17.54 3.52 9.13
N CYS A 100 -16.86 3.03 8.09
CA CYS A 100 -15.66 2.21 8.20
C CYS A 100 -14.41 3.09 8.25
N ALA A 101 -13.30 2.54 8.75
CA ALA A 101 -11.97 3.12 8.57
C ALA A 101 -11.17 2.29 7.56
N LEU A 102 -10.45 2.96 6.66
CA LEU A 102 -9.66 2.30 5.63
C LEU A 102 -8.17 2.34 6.01
N LYS A 103 -7.51 1.18 6.05
CA LYS A 103 -6.04 1.09 6.19
C LYS A 103 -5.47 0.66 4.84
N VAL A 104 -4.58 1.45 4.27
CA VAL A 104 -3.92 1.14 3.00
C VAL A 104 -2.43 0.99 3.22
N ARG A 105 -1.85 -0.03 2.60
CA ARG A 105 -0.40 -0.22 2.51
C ARG A 105 0.08 0.10 1.11
N LEU A 106 1.08 0.96 1.02
CA LEU A 106 1.85 1.26 -0.18
C LEU A 106 3.27 0.73 0.01
N ASP A 107 3.60 -0.35 -0.67
CA ASP A 107 4.92 -0.96 -0.60
C ASP A 107 5.71 -0.69 -1.89
N LEU A 108 6.87 -0.07 -1.74
CA LEU A 108 7.82 0.24 -2.80
C LEU A 108 8.97 -0.77 -2.74
N VAL A 109 8.94 -1.74 -3.65
CA VAL A 109 9.83 -2.91 -3.64
C VAL A 109 10.86 -2.80 -4.77
N PRO A 110 12.17 -2.72 -4.49
CA PRO A 110 13.19 -2.75 -5.51
C PRO A 110 13.14 -4.02 -6.38
N ASP A 111 13.45 -3.90 -7.67
CA ASP A 111 13.29 -4.98 -8.65
C ASP A 111 14.16 -6.21 -8.31
N TYR A 112 15.31 -6.00 -7.66
CA TYR A 112 16.20 -7.07 -7.22
C TYR A 112 15.61 -7.93 -6.09
N LEU A 113 14.78 -7.36 -5.21
CA LEU A 113 14.08 -8.13 -4.16
C LEU A 113 12.97 -8.99 -4.77
N GLU A 114 12.35 -8.55 -5.86
CA GLU A 114 11.34 -9.34 -6.57
C GLU A 114 11.92 -10.59 -7.25
N LEU A 115 13.17 -10.51 -7.69
CA LEU A 115 13.87 -11.65 -8.30
C LEU A 115 14.23 -12.72 -7.26
N ASN A 116 14.61 -12.33 -6.04
CA ASN A 116 14.94 -13.26 -4.97
C ASN A 116 13.73 -14.11 -4.53
N VAL A 117 12.52 -13.54 -4.51
CA VAL A 117 11.29 -14.30 -4.24
C VAL A 117 11.05 -15.38 -5.31
N LYS A 118 11.19 -15.03 -6.59
CA LYS A 118 10.98 -15.99 -7.71
C LYS A 118 12.03 -17.10 -7.75
N ILE A 119 13.29 -16.79 -7.43
CA ILE A 119 14.37 -17.80 -7.37
C ILE A 119 14.15 -18.78 -6.20
N ASN A 120 13.65 -18.30 -5.07
CA ASN A 120 13.33 -19.15 -3.92
C ASN A 120 12.09 -20.04 -4.16
N GLU A 121 11.10 -19.57 -4.92
CA GLU A 121 9.94 -20.40 -5.31
C GLU A 121 10.31 -21.50 -6.34
N LEU A 122 11.23 -21.21 -7.26
CA LEU A 122 11.70 -22.18 -8.27
C LEU A 122 12.66 -23.25 -7.70
N SER A 123 13.21 -23.03 -6.50
CA SER A 123 14.17 -23.95 -5.85
C SER A 123 13.53 -24.87 -4.81
N ALA A 124 12.21 -24.79 -4.59
CA ALA A 124 11.51 -25.74 -3.74
C ALA A 124 11.49 -27.15 -4.40
N PRO A 125 12.12 -28.18 -3.81
CA PRO A 125 12.08 -29.52 -4.38
C PRO A 125 10.67 -30.09 -4.27
N SER A 126 10.13 -30.55 -5.40
CA SER A 126 8.88 -31.30 -5.47
C SER A 126 9.01 -32.61 -4.70
N VAL A 127 8.53 -32.64 -3.45
CA VAL A 127 8.41 -33.86 -2.65
C VAL A 127 7.35 -34.74 -3.31
N THR A 128 7.80 -35.65 -4.17
CA THR A 128 6.97 -36.72 -4.72
C THR A 128 6.70 -37.72 -3.61
N LYS A 129 5.51 -37.65 -2.99
CA LYS A 129 5.04 -38.67 -2.05
C LYS A 129 4.70 -39.96 -2.83
N ASN A 130 5.67 -40.85 -2.97
CA ASN A 130 5.37 -42.24 -3.33
C ASN A 130 4.83 -42.95 -2.08
N SER A 131 3.51 -42.97 -1.95
CA SER A 131 2.79 -43.81 -1.00
C SER A 131 2.00 -44.88 -1.76
N THR A 132 2.55 -46.08 -1.87
CA THR A 132 1.74 -47.29 -2.01
C THR A 132 2.20 -48.32 -0.98
N ARG A 133 1.28 -48.59 -0.07
CA ARG A 133 1.31 -49.61 0.99
C ARG A 133 1.43 -51.03 0.38
N LEU A 134 2.17 -51.86 1.14
CA LEU A 134 2.07 -53.32 1.33
C LEU A 134 1.72 -54.19 0.11
#